data_AF-A0A952R161-F1
#
_entry.id   AF-A0A952R161-F1
#
_cell.length_a   1.000
_cell.length_b   1.000
_cell.length_c   1.000
_cell.angle_alpha   90.00
_cell.angle_beta   90.00
_cell.angle_gamma   90.00
#
_symmetry.space_group_name_H-M   'P 1'
#
loop_
_entity.id
_entity.type
_entity.pdbx_description
1 polymer ?
#
loop_
_entity_poly.entity_id
_entity_poly.type
_entity_poly.pdbx_seq_one_letter_code
_entity_poly.pdbx_strand_id
1 'polypeptide(L)' 'MTGRASLDLDLEQVRFLLAQQGYTIPEEELVEVTASLNALIEGLSDMKQYGPLQNEPWPVLVGYLGDDHAG' A
#
# COMPACT_ATOMS: atom_id res chain seq x y z
N MET A 1 16.58 15.69 14.75
CA MET A 1 15.65 14.72 15.35
C MET A 1 14.32 14.82 14.60
N THR A 2 14.19 14.14 13.47
CA THR A 2 12.94 14.11 12.69
C THR A 2 12.14 12.91 13.18
N GLY A 3 11.22 13.15 14.10
CA GLY A 3 10.29 12.12 14.58
C GLY A 3 9.44 11.64 13.41
N ARG A 4 9.61 10.37 13.03
CA ARG A 4 8.73 9.63 12.13
C ARG A 4 7.42 9.49 12.89
N ALA A 5 6.51 10.45 12.75
CA ALA A 5 5.15 10.28 13.23
C ALA A 5 4.52 9.19 12.35
N SER A 6 4.63 7.93 12.80
CA SER A 6 3.88 6.82 12.20
C SER A 6 2.41 7.18 12.37
N LEU A 7 1.69 7.25 11.26
CA LEU A 7 0.31 7.69 11.23
C LEU A 7 -0.53 6.47 11.61
N ASP A 8 -0.65 6.25 12.91
CA ASP A 8 -1.38 5.13 13.52
C ASP A 8 -2.81 5.58 13.78
N LEU A 9 -3.78 4.98 13.07
CA LEU A 9 -5.19 5.33 13.19
C LEU A 9 -5.79 4.60 14.39
N ASP A 10 -6.59 5.32 15.19
CA ASP A 10 -7.39 4.72 16.25
C ASP A 10 -8.71 4.13 15.71
N LEU A 11 -9.39 3.32 16.53
CA LEU A 11 -10.64 2.64 16.14
C LEU A 11 -11.75 3.62 15.74
N GLU A 12 -11.88 4.75 16.42
CA GLU A 12 -12.92 5.74 16.15
C GLU A 12 -12.66 6.48 14.84
N GLN A 13 -11.39 6.78 14.53
CA GLN A 13 -10.98 7.34 13.25
C GLN A 13 -11.30 6.38 12.11
N VAL A 14 -11.00 5.09 12.26
CA VAL A 14 -11.32 4.07 11.24
C VAL A 14 -12.84 3.91 11.10
N ARG A 15 -13.59 3.84 12.20
CA ARG A 15 -15.06 3.81 12.21
C ARG A 15 -15.65 4.99 11.43
N PHE A 16 -15.14 6.19 11.67
CA PHE A 16 -15.58 7.41 10.99
C PHE A 16 -15.28 7.35 9.48
N LEU A 17 -14.07 6.95 9.08
CA LEU A 17 -13.69 6.81 7.67
C LEU A 17 -14.59 5.83 6.92
N LEU A 18 -14.90 4.69 7.54
CA LEU A 18 -15.78 3.68 6.97
C LEU A 18 -17.22 4.18 6.84
N ALA A 19 -17.72 4.88 7.86
CA ALA A 19 -19.05 5.49 7.84
C ALA A 19 -19.19 6.53 6.72
N GLN A 20 -18.15 7.33 6.45
CA GLN A 20 -18.14 8.28 5.32
C GLN A 20 -18.28 7.59 3.96
N GLN A 21 -17.79 6.35 3.84
CA GLN A 21 -17.91 5.53 2.63
C GLN A 21 -19.21 4.71 2.60
N GLY A 22 -20.07 4.84 3.63
CA GLY A 22 -21.32 4.10 3.74
C GLY A 22 -21.17 2.67 4.26
N TYR A 23 -20.01 2.29 4.79
CA TYR A 23 -19.79 0.98 5.41
C TYR A 23 -20.12 1.01 6.90
N THR A 24 -20.72 -0.07 7.38
CA THR A 24 -20.90 -0.36 8.81
C THR A 24 -20.34 -1.75 9.06
N ILE A 25 -19.40 -1.86 9.99
CA ILE A 25 -18.74 -3.13 10.33
C ILE A 25 -18.93 -3.43 11.82
N PRO A 26 -19.06 -4.71 12.22
CA PRO A 26 -19.09 -5.12 13.62
C PRO A 26 -17.83 -4.68 14.37
N GLU A 27 -17.97 -4.41 15.67
CA GLU A 27 -16.86 -3.94 16.51
C GLU A 27 -15.74 -4.97 16.65
N GLU A 28 -16.09 -6.26 16.62
CA GLU A 28 -15.15 -7.38 16.60
C GLU A 28 -14.26 -7.39 15.35
N GLU A 29 -14.78 -6.95 14.20
CA GLU A 29 -14.02 -6.87 12.94
C GLU A 29 -13.25 -5.54 12.82
N LEU A 30 -13.71 -4.48 13.48
CA LEU A 30 -13.10 -3.15 13.41
C LEU A 30 -11.64 -3.16 13.87
N VAL A 31 -11.30 -3.97 14.87
CA VAL A 31 -9.92 -4.11 15.36
C VAL A 31 -8.98 -4.66 14.29
N GLU A 32 -9.42 -5.70 13.57
CA GLU A 32 -8.64 -6.32 12.49
C GLU A 32 -8.49 -5.39 11.29
N VAL A 33 -9.57 -4.67 10.95
CA VAL A 33 -9.57 -3.67 9.87
C VAL A 33 -8.62 -2.52 10.19
N THR A 34 -8.64 -2.01 11.43
CA THR A 34 -7.72 -0.96 11.87
C THR A 34 -6.27 -1.41 11.81
N ALA A 35 -5.96 -2.61 12.32
CA ALA A 35 -4.59 -3.15 12.25
C ALA A 35 -4.12 -3.30 10.80
N SER A 36 -4.99 -3.81 9.91
CA SER A 36 -4.69 -3.96 8.48
C SER A 36 -4.45 -2.61 7.80
N LEU A 37 -5.25 -1.60 8.14
CA LEU A 37 -5.13 -0.26 7.56
C LEU A 37 -3.83 0.42 8.01
N ASN A 38 -3.45 0.31 9.28
CA ASN A 38 -2.20 0.86 9.80
C ASN A 38 -0.98 0.17 9.17
N ALA A 39 -1.01 -1.16 8.99
CA ALA A 39 0.03 -1.88 8.28
C ALA A 39 0.18 -1.43 6.81
N LEU A 40 -0.93 -1.15 6.12
CA LEU A 40 -0.90 -0.61 4.75
C LEU A 40 -0.29 0.80 4.70
N ILE A 41 -0.65 1.67 5.65
CA ILE A 41 -0.10 3.03 5.76
C ILE A 41 1.41 2.98 6.00
N GLU A 42 1.88 2.09 6.86
CA GLU A 42 3.31 1.88 7.10
C GLU A 42 4.02 1.42 5.81
N GLY A 43 3.49 0.39 5.13
CA GLY A 43 4.06 -0.09 3.88
C GLY A 43 4.13 0.98 2.78
N LEU A 44 3.08 1.79 2.62
CA LEU A 44 3.06 2.90 1.66
C LEU A 44 4.02 4.04 2.06
N SER A 45 4.19 4.27 3.36
CA SER A 45 5.14 5.26 3.87
C SER A 45 6.58 4.84 3.62
N ASP A 46 6.87 3.54 3.67
CA ASP A 46 8.17 2.99 3.30
C ASP A 46 8.44 3.12 1.80
N MET A 47 7.41 2.98 0.96
CA MET A 47 7.53 3.22 -0.49
C MET A 47 7.89 4.66 -0.86
N LYS A 48 7.47 5.67 -0.07
CA LYS A 48 7.87 7.08 -0.30
C LYS A 48 9.37 7.32 -0.19
N GLN A 49 10.13 6.41 0.43
CA GLN A 49 11.59 6.49 0.50
C GLN A 49 12.26 6.16 -0.84
N TYR A 50 11.57 5.45 -1.73
CA TYR A 50 12.07 5.03 -3.03
C TYR A 50 11.81 6.08 -4.12
N GLY A 51 12.09 7.36 -3.85
CA GLY A 51 12.01 8.44 -4.85
C GLY A 51 10.65 8.56 -5.58
N PRO A 52 10.54 9.42 -6.61
CA PRO A 52 9.43 9.32 -7.53
C PRO A 52 9.50 7.96 -8.23
N LEU A 53 8.36 7.24 -8.29
CA LEU A 53 8.22 6.06 -9.14
C LEU A 53 8.71 6.44 -10.53
N GLN A 54 9.85 5.89 -10.92
CA GLN A 54 10.38 6.13 -12.26
C GLN A 54 9.35 5.57 -13.23
N ASN A 55 8.72 6.47 -14.00
CA ASN A 55 7.95 6.12 -15.18
C ASN A 55 8.89 5.66 -16.29
N GLU A 56 9.81 4.75 -16.00
CA GLU A 56 10.46 4.02 -17.07
C GLU A 56 9.38 3.12 -17.65
N PRO A 57 9.05 3.25 -18.95
CA PRO A 57 8.17 2.29 -19.60
C PRO A 57 8.88 0.95 -19.46
N TRP A 58 8.37 0.08 -18.57
CA TRP A 58 8.86 -1.28 -18.44
C TRP A 58 8.93 -1.85 -19.85
N PRO A 59 10.11 -2.27 -20.34
CA PRO A 59 10.21 -2.83 -21.66
C PRO A 59 9.25 -4.01 -21.68
N VAL A 60 8.20 -3.86 -22.47
CA VAL A 60 7.22 -4.89 -22.71
C VAL A 60 8.03 -6.11 -23.15
N LEU A 61 8.10 -7.15 -22.31
CA LEU A 61 8.72 -8.44 -22.64
C LEU A 61 7.86 -9.19 -23.67
N VAL A 62 7.49 -8.51 -24.76
CA VAL A 62 6.90 -9.12 -25.94
C VAL A 62 8.03 -9.18 -26.94
N GLY A 63 8.70 -10.34 -26.98
CA GLY A 63 9.72 -10.62 -27.97
C GLY A 63 10.92 -11.46 -27.54
N TYR A 64 10.86 -12.25 -26.46
CA TYR A 64 11.79 -13.39 -26.39
C TYR A 64 11.32 -14.45 -27.38
N LEU A 65 11.65 -14.25 -28.66
CA LEU A 65 11.92 -15.34 -29.57
C LEU A 65 13.32 -15.80 -29.18
N GLY A 66 13.39 -16.86 -28.37
CA GLY A 66 14.63 -17.58 -28.18
C GLY A 66 15.01 -18.20 -29.51
N ASP A 67 15.76 -17.46 -30.32
CA ASP A 67 16.44 -18.02 -31.48
C ASP A 67 17.92 -18.19 -31.16
N ASP A 68 18.33 -19.44 -31.31
CA ASP A 68 19.66 -20.00 -31.30
C ASP A 68 20.74 -19.06 -31.86
N HIS A 69 21.71 -18.72 -31.01
CA HIS A 69 23.07 -18.48 -31.46
C HIS A 69 24.02 -19.44 -30.74
N ALA A 70 23.92 -20.71 -31.12
CA ALA A 70 25.07 -21.60 -31.20
C ALA A 70 25.40 -21.78 -32.70
N GLY A 71 26.37 -20.99 -33.18
CA GLY A 71 26.88 -21.01 -34.55
C GLY A 71 28.01 -20.03 -34.71
#